data_AF-A0A101GKN9-F1
#
_entry.id   AF-A0A101GKN9-F1
#
_cell.length_a   1.000
_cell.length_b   1.000
_cell.length_c   1.000
_cell.angle_alpha   90.00
_cell.angle_beta   90.00
_cell.angle_gamma   90.00
#
_symmetry.space_group_name_H-M   'P 1'
#
loop_
_entity.id
_entity.type
_entity.pdbx_description
1 polymer ?
#
loop_
_entity_poly.entity_id
_entity_poly.type
_entity_poly.pdbx_seq_one_letter_code
_entity_poly.pdbx_strand_id
1 'polypeptide(L)'
;MKSSTIKLIFIILSICVLPVAGMADSVNTSDTLNVHRALSDTLVQGANPSVTHLPQELKLGFSLVSVLRGLLGMVVLLAISYLLSMNRKAVDWKVVFTGLAIQIFLAIGVLYIPAIRMIFEVGGRIFVEILNFTKAGSEFLLGNLLDANSFGFIFAFPIILSQLLMFLAPGLEKSEKKWIFITIPIATLLFVGGAAFAYFVMLPVAIPYLINFLGVPTTPRLLSYVKFTTNLIFWLAVGFELPIVVFALAKFRLVTPKTLLKQWRIAIVLIAVMAAAITPTIDPVNMAILMLPLFLLYLLSILFAFIAIR
;
A
#
# COMPACT_ATOMS: atom_id res chain seq x y z
N MET A 1 -17.75 11.72 20.13
CA MET A 1 -16.47 11.81 19.38
C MET A 1 -16.74 11.69 17.89
N LYS A 2 -16.18 12.62 17.11
CA LYS A 2 -16.66 13.04 15.79
C LYS A 2 -16.35 12.00 14.71
N SER A 3 -17.30 11.83 13.77
CA SER A 3 -17.16 11.08 12.50
C SER A 3 -15.86 11.37 11.72
N SER A 4 -15.17 12.47 12.03
CA SER A 4 -13.86 12.87 11.47
C SER A 4 -12.71 11.92 11.82
N THR A 5 -12.65 11.32 13.01
CA THR A 5 -11.54 10.41 13.39
C THR A 5 -11.63 9.09 12.63
N ILE A 6 -12.86 8.66 12.34
CA ILE A 6 -13.19 7.42 11.61
C ILE A 6 -12.81 7.55 10.13
N LYS A 7 -13.12 8.70 9.53
CA LYS A 7 -12.72 9.02 8.16
C LYS A 7 -11.20 9.10 8.04
N LEU A 8 -10.52 9.65 9.04
CA LEU A 8 -9.05 9.73 9.05
C LEU A 8 -8.41 8.34 9.19
N ILE A 9 -8.94 7.47 10.07
CA ILE A 9 -8.46 6.09 10.22
C ILE A 9 -8.73 5.25 8.96
N PHE A 10 -9.91 5.38 8.33
CA PHE A 10 -10.19 4.70 7.05
C PHE A 10 -9.35 5.25 5.89
N ILE A 11 -9.02 6.54 5.89
CA ILE A 11 -8.10 7.14 4.91
C ILE A 11 -6.67 6.65 5.16
N ILE A 12 -6.20 6.56 6.41
CA ILE A 12 -4.88 6.03 6.76
C ILE A 12 -4.80 4.53 6.39
N LEU A 13 -5.85 3.75 6.68
CA LEU A 13 -5.94 2.33 6.30
C LEU A 13 -6.04 2.16 4.77
N SER A 14 -6.75 3.05 4.07
CA SER A 14 -6.88 3.04 2.61
C SER A 14 -5.63 3.56 1.88
N ILE A 15 -4.84 4.44 2.48
CA ILE A 15 -3.54 4.89 1.97
C ILE A 15 -2.48 3.81 2.21
N CYS A 16 -2.60 3.03 3.29
CA CYS A 16 -1.73 1.89 3.56
C CYS A 16 -2.02 0.67 2.65
N VAL A 17 -3.21 0.64 2.04
CA VAL A 17 -3.70 -0.45 1.16
C VAL A 17 -3.66 -0.07 -0.33
N LEU A 18 -3.35 1.19 -0.68
CA LEU A 18 -3.05 1.56 -2.07
C LEU A 18 -1.63 1.09 -2.44
N PRO A 19 -1.47 0.49 -3.62
CA PRO A 19 -0.47 -0.53 -3.81
C PRO A 19 0.95 0.01 -3.96
N VAL A 20 1.86 -0.83 -3.45
CA VAL A 20 3.22 -1.14 -3.91
C VAL A 20 3.28 -1.48 -5.44
N ALA A 21 2.32 -1.01 -6.25
CA ALA A 21 2.33 -1.15 -7.71
C ALA A 21 3.27 -0.15 -8.39
N GLY A 22 3.85 0.80 -7.64
CA GLY A 22 4.84 1.75 -8.15
C GLY A 22 6.31 1.31 -8.02
N MET A 23 6.61 0.17 -7.38
CA MET A 23 7.99 -0.30 -7.19
C MET A 23 8.29 -1.63 -7.90
N ALA A 24 7.59 -1.90 -9.01
CA ALA A 24 7.84 -3.09 -9.83
C ALA A 24 8.11 -2.80 -11.32
N ASP A 25 8.19 -1.53 -11.74
CA ASP A 25 8.54 -1.16 -13.13
C ASP A 25 9.67 -0.11 -13.16
N SER A 26 10.87 -0.54 -12.77
CA SER A 26 12.11 0.11 -13.23
C SER A 26 13.22 -0.91 -13.49
N VAL A 27 12.86 -2.07 -14.05
CA VAL A 27 13.80 -2.89 -14.82
C VAL A 27 13.30 -2.90 -16.25
N ASN A 28 13.66 -1.82 -16.93
CA ASN A 28 13.45 -1.61 -18.35
C ASN A 28 14.11 -2.79 -19.10
N THR A 29 13.33 -3.73 -19.63
CA THR A 29 13.88 -4.85 -20.44
C THR A 29 14.46 -4.35 -21.77
N SER A 30 14.29 -3.07 -22.10
CA SER A 30 15.03 -2.37 -23.15
C SER A 30 16.49 -2.05 -22.77
N ASP A 31 16.87 -2.07 -21.48
CA ASP A 31 18.27 -1.82 -21.08
C ASP A 31 19.16 -3.05 -21.35
N THR A 32 18.64 -4.28 -21.26
CA THR A 32 19.42 -5.49 -21.58
C THR A 32 19.63 -5.69 -23.09
N LEU A 33 18.69 -5.22 -23.92
CA LEU A 33 18.81 -5.21 -25.39
C LEU A 33 19.72 -4.09 -25.90
N ASN A 34 19.83 -2.98 -25.16
CA ASN A 34 20.75 -1.88 -25.46
C ASN A 34 22.17 -2.17 -24.97
N VAL A 35 22.33 -2.89 -23.86
CA VAL A 35 23.65 -3.33 -23.37
C VAL A 35 24.27 -4.37 -24.30
N HIS A 36 23.48 -5.28 -24.87
CA HIS A 36 24.01 -6.26 -25.83
C HIS A 36 24.39 -5.61 -27.18
N ARG A 37 23.65 -4.59 -27.64
CA ARG A 37 24.04 -3.74 -28.79
C ARG A 37 25.27 -2.87 -28.50
N ALA A 38 25.34 -2.28 -27.30
CA ALA A 38 26.48 -1.47 -26.89
C ALA A 38 27.76 -2.31 -26.74
N LEU A 39 27.65 -3.56 -26.29
CA LEU A 39 28.75 -4.55 -26.26
C LEU A 39 29.15 -5.03 -27.65
N SER A 40 28.19 -5.26 -28.57
CA SER A 40 28.54 -5.56 -29.96
C SER A 40 29.23 -4.38 -30.65
N ASP A 41 28.80 -3.14 -30.37
CA ASP A 41 29.42 -1.94 -30.94
C ASP A 41 30.79 -1.63 -30.33
N THR A 42 31.03 -1.95 -29.05
CA THR A 42 32.36 -1.81 -28.42
C THR A 42 33.34 -2.89 -28.84
N LEU A 43 32.89 -4.12 -29.10
CA LEU A 43 33.75 -5.18 -29.63
C LEU A 43 34.11 -4.98 -31.11
N VAL A 44 33.31 -4.21 -31.86
CA VAL A 44 33.57 -3.84 -33.26
C VAL A 44 34.44 -2.58 -33.38
N GLN A 45 34.52 -1.71 -32.35
CA GLN A 45 35.28 -0.45 -32.38
C GLN A 45 36.60 -0.45 -31.59
N GLY A 46 37.23 -1.62 -31.45
CA GLY A 46 38.57 -1.75 -30.85
C GLY A 46 39.72 -1.27 -31.75
N ALA A 47 39.64 -0.09 -32.38
CA ALA A 47 40.72 0.44 -33.22
C ALA A 47 40.68 1.96 -33.51
N ASN A 48 40.35 2.85 -32.55
CA ASN A 48 40.62 4.28 -32.77
C ASN A 48 40.88 5.07 -31.46
N PRO A 49 42.07 5.67 -31.25
CA PRO A 49 42.36 6.42 -30.04
C PRO A 49 42.03 7.91 -30.26
N SER A 50 40.75 8.28 -30.19
CA SER A 50 40.35 9.70 -30.13
C SER A 50 38.88 9.87 -29.76
N VAL A 51 38.52 9.49 -28.53
CA VAL A 51 37.32 10.03 -27.88
C VAL A 51 37.66 10.40 -26.44
N THR A 52 38.15 11.62 -26.25
CA THR A 52 38.13 12.29 -24.96
C THR A 52 36.68 12.61 -24.61
N HIS A 53 36.01 11.68 -23.91
CA HIS A 53 34.83 12.04 -23.14
C HIS A 53 35.29 12.90 -21.96
N LEU A 54 35.14 14.22 -22.10
CA LEU A 54 35.16 15.13 -20.96
C LEU A 54 34.16 14.61 -19.91
N PRO A 55 34.50 14.64 -18.60
CA PRO A 55 33.63 14.11 -17.57
C PRO A 55 32.27 14.78 -17.71
N GLN A 56 31.21 13.98 -17.86
CA GLN A 56 29.85 14.49 -17.79
C GLN A 56 29.64 15.05 -16.38
N GLU A 57 29.87 16.35 -16.26
CA GLU A 57 29.40 17.18 -15.17
C GLU A 57 27.89 17.00 -15.08
N LEU A 58 27.45 16.14 -14.16
CA LEU A 58 26.05 15.96 -13.82
C LEU A 58 25.59 17.21 -13.05
N LYS A 59 25.48 18.32 -13.77
CA LYS A 59 24.80 19.52 -13.29
C LYS A 59 23.32 19.18 -13.22
N LEU A 60 22.91 18.63 -12.08
CA LEU A 60 21.55 18.71 -11.56
C LEU A 60 21.23 20.19 -11.29
N GLY A 61 21.19 20.98 -12.36
CA GLY A 61 20.67 22.33 -12.34
C GLY A 61 19.17 22.22 -12.08
N PHE A 62 18.70 22.96 -11.08
CA PHE A 62 17.28 23.25 -10.88
C PHE A 62 16.64 23.63 -12.22
N SER A 63 15.98 22.67 -12.88
CA SER A 63 15.20 22.99 -14.07
C SER A 63 13.98 23.77 -13.62
N LEU A 64 13.75 24.95 -14.20
CA LEU A 64 12.54 25.73 -13.92
C LEU A 64 11.27 24.88 -14.09
N VAL A 65 11.31 23.90 -14.99
CA VAL A 65 10.22 22.95 -15.22
C VAL A 65 10.00 22.01 -14.04
N SER A 66 11.05 21.55 -13.34
CA SER A 66 10.91 20.67 -12.17
C SER A 66 10.37 21.42 -10.96
N VAL A 67 10.83 22.67 -10.77
CA VAL A 67 10.30 23.58 -9.73
C VAL A 67 8.83 23.90 -9.99
N LEU A 68 8.49 24.26 -11.24
CA LEU A 68 7.12 24.57 -11.62
C LEU A 68 6.20 23.36 -11.48
N ARG A 69 6.65 22.16 -11.83
CA ARG A 69 5.91 20.90 -11.62
C ARG A 69 5.69 20.61 -10.13
N GLY A 70 6.70 20.85 -9.27
CA GLY A 70 6.56 20.73 -7.82
C GLY A 70 5.57 21.72 -7.23
N LEU A 71 5.62 22.99 -7.66
CA LEU A 71 4.68 24.04 -7.25
C LEU A 71 3.25 23.69 -7.69
N LEU A 72 3.07 23.24 -8.93
CA LEU A 72 1.78 22.78 -9.45
C LEU A 72 1.22 21.63 -8.60
N GLY A 73 2.07 20.68 -8.21
CA GLY A 73 1.69 19.59 -7.31
C GLY A 73 1.17 20.09 -5.95
N MET A 74 1.85 21.07 -5.34
CA MET A 74 1.39 21.66 -4.08
C MET A 74 0.05 22.39 -4.23
N VAL A 75 -0.16 23.10 -5.33
CA VAL A 75 -1.44 23.77 -5.62
C VAL A 75 -2.58 22.74 -5.77
N VAL A 76 -2.34 21.64 -6.50
CA VAL A 76 -3.32 20.57 -6.67
C VAL A 76 -3.65 19.90 -5.34
N LEU A 77 -2.66 19.63 -4.50
CA LEU A 77 -2.88 19.05 -3.17
C LEU A 77 -3.69 19.98 -2.26
N LEU A 78 -3.41 21.29 -2.27
CA LEU A 78 -4.21 22.27 -1.54
C LEU A 78 -5.65 22.34 -2.08
N ALA A 79 -5.85 22.20 -3.39
CA ALA A 79 -7.17 22.18 -4.00
C ALA A 79 -7.98 20.93 -3.59
N ILE A 80 -7.38 19.74 -3.61
CA ILE A 80 -8.02 18.50 -3.15
C ILE A 80 -8.34 18.59 -1.66
N SER A 81 -7.39 19.07 -0.85
CA SER A 81 -7.58 19.27 0.59
C SER A 81 -8.73 20.24 0.88
N TYR A 82 -8.81 21.35 0.15
CA TYR A 82 -9.92 22.29 0.24
C TYR A 82 -11.26 21.68 -0.21
N LEU A 83 -11.26 20.88 -1.28
CA LEU A 83 -12.45 20.25 -1.81
C LEU A 83 -13.04 19.21 -0.82
N LEU A 84 -12.16 18.45 -0.17
CA LEU A 84 -12.49 17.47 0.88
C LEU A 84 -12.75 18.11 2.25
N SER A 85 -12.47 19.41 2.42
CA SER A 85 -12.72 20.12 3.67
C SER A 85 -14.20 20.28 3.93
N MET A 86 -14.64 19.69 5.04
CA MET A 86 -16.05 19.63 5.47
C MET A 86 -16.59 21.00 5.94
N ASN A 87 -15.71 21.97 6.22
CA ASN A 87 -16.07 23.34 6.59
C ASN A 87 -15.12 24.36 5.94
N ARG A 88 -15.38 24.69 4.67
CA ARG A 88 -14.52 25.53 3.81
C ARG A 88 -14.24 26.94 4.34
N LYS A 89 -15.11 27.48 5.19
CA LYS A 89 -15.01 28.83 5.76
C LYS A 89 -14.18 28.89 7.05
N ALA A 90 -13.97 27.74 7.71
CA ALA A 90 -13.16 27.65 8.93
C ALA A 90 -11.70 27.28 8.64
N VAL A 91 -11.27 27.32 7.37
CA VAL A 91 -9.88 27.08 7.00
C VAL A 91 -9.11 28.37 7.23
N ASP A 92 -8.30 28.38 8.29
CA ASP A 92 -7.41 29.49 8.61
C ASP A 92 -6.25 29.51 7.63
N TRP A 93 -6.43 30.22 6.51
CA TRP A 93 -5.41 30.36 5.46
C TRP A 93 -4.06 30.87 5.97
N LYS A 94 -4.06 31.67 7.04
CA LYS A 94 -2.83 32.10 7.72
C LYS A 94 -2.02 30.91 8.21
N VAL A 95 -2.65 29.93 8.86
CA VAL A 95 -1.98 28.72 9.37
C VAL A 95 -1.44 27.87 8.22
N VAL A 96 -2.21 27.72 7.14
CA VAL A 96 -1.81 26.96 5.95
C VAL A 96 -0.57 27.58 5.29
N PHE A 97 -0.59 28.89 5.03
CA PHE A 97 0.54 29.58 4.42
C PHE A 97 1.76 29.64 5.34
N THR A 98 1.58 29.83 6.65
CA THR A 98 2.69 29.79 7.62
C THR A 98 3.34 28.39 7.67
N GLY A 99 2.54 27.32 7.69
CA GLY A 99 3.05 25.95 7.64
C GLY A 99 3.82 25.65 6.35
N LEU A 100 3.29 26.09 5.21
CA LEU A 100 3.94 25.94 3.91
C LEU A 100 5.27 26.72 3.84
N ALA A 101 5.30 27.94 4.37
CA ALA A 101 6.51 28.75 4.43
C ALA A 101 7.61 28.08 5.29
N ILE A 102 7.23 27.49 6.43
CA ILE A 102 8.17 26.74 7.28
C ILE A 102 8.72 25.51 6.54
N GLN A 103 7.88 24.75 5.83
CA GLN A 103 8.31 23.60 5.04
C GLN A 103 9.32 23.98 3.94
N ILE A 104 9.05 25.07 3.21
CA ILE A 104 9.95 25.57 2.17
C ILE A 104 11.25 26.08 2.77
N PHE A 105 11.18 26.84 3.87
CA PHE A 105 12.37 27.33 4.57
C PHE A 105 13.25 26.19 5.08
N LEU A 106 12.66 25.16 5.69
CA LEU A 106 13.38 23.99 6.15
C LEU A 106 13.97 23.18 4.98
N ALA A 107 13.22 23.00 3.89
CA ALA A 107 13.70 22.32 2.70
C ALA A 107 14.91 23.03 2.07
N ILE A 108 14.84 24.36 1.90
CA ILE A 108 15.96 25.17 1.40
C ILE A 108 17.13 25.10 2.38
N GLY A 109 16.86 25.21 3.70
CA GLY A 109 17.88 25.10 4.73
C GLY A 109 18.63 23.76 4.66
N VAL A 110 17.92 22.65 4.54
CA VAL A 110 18.52 21.30 4.39
C VAL A 110 19.25 21.14 3.04
N LEU A 111 18.76 21.75 1.96
CA LEU A 111 19.32 21.56 0.63
C LEU A 111 20.55 22.45 0.33
N TYR A 112 20.56 23.68 0.86
CA TYR A 112 21.61 24.67 0.59
C TYR A 112 22.66 24.78 1.71
N ILE A 113 22.28 24.55 2.97
CA ILE A 113 23.19 24.78 4.11
C ILE A 113 23.83 23.44 4.50
N PRO A 114 25.14 23.25 4.27
CA PRO A 114 25.81 21.96 4.50
C PRO A 114 25.77 21.53 5.97
N ALA A 115 25.82 22.49 6.91
CA ALA A 115 25.70 22.20 8.33
C ALA A 115 24.34 21.58 8.71
N ILE A 116 23.24 22.12 8.15
CA ILE A 116 21.89 21.61 8.42
C ILE A 116 21.72 20.22 7.79
N ARG A 117 22.17 20.06 6.54
CA ARG A 117 22.17 18.76 5.85
C ARG A 117 22.87 17.68 6.68
N MET A 118 24.05 17.97 7.22
CA MET A 118 24.84 17.02 8.01
C MET A 118 24.10 16.57 9.28
N ILE A 119 23.44 17.48 9.99
CA ILE A 119 22.66 17.16 11.19
C ILE A 119 21.50 16.20 10.85
N PHE A 120 20.76 16.49 9.77
CA PHE A 120 19.66 15.63 9.32
C PHE A 120 20.14 14.27 8.79
N GLU A 121 21.27 14.23 8.07
CA GLU A 121 21.86 12.97 7.60
C GLU A 121 22.36 12.11 8.76
N VAL A 122 22.98 12.70 9.78
CA VAL A 122 23.42 11.95 10.97
C VAL A 122 22.21 11.40 11.72
N GLY A 123 21.19 12.22 11.99
CA GLY A 123 19.95 11.76 12.63
C GLY A 123 19.25 10.67 11.82
N GLY A 124 19.19 10.83 10.50
CA GLY A 124 18.64 9.84 9.57
C GLY A 124 19.44 8.53 9.59
N ARG A 125 20.78 8.58 9.54
CA ARG A 125 21.62 7.39 9.62
C ARG A 125 21.43 6.63 10.93
N ILE A 126 21.40 7.33 12.07
CA ILE A 126 21.14 6.70 13.38
C ILE A 126 19.79 5.99 13.37
N PHE A 127 18.74 6.65 12.87
CA PHE A 127 17.42 6.06 12.78
C PHE A 127 17.37 4.84 11.87
N VAL A 128 17.97 4.91 10.68
CA VAL A 128 18.07 3.78 9.74
C VAL A 128 18.87 2.63 10.36
N GLU A 129 19.93 2.90 11.10
CA GLU A 129 20.72 1.86 11.75
C GLU A 129 19.92 1.12 12.83
N ILE A 130 19.15 1.84 13.64
CA ILE A 130 18.23 1.24 14.63
C ILE A 130 17.16 0.39 13.93
N LEU A 131 16.62 0.86 12.81
CA LEU A 131 15.69 0.09 11.98
C LEU A 131 16.36 -1.16 11.41
N ASN A 132 17.63 -1.09 10.98
CA ASN A 132 18.37 -2.23 10.46
C ASN A 132 18.63 -3.29 11.54
N PHE A 133 18.95 -2.90 12.77
CA PHE A 133 19.04 -3.87 13.88
C PHE A 133 17.71 -4.58 14.14
N THR A 134 16.60 -3.83 14.09
CA THR A 134 15.25 -4.39 14.24
C THR A 134 14.90 -5.33 13.08
N LYS A 135 15.25 -4.94 11.84
CA LYS A 135 15.07 -5.73 10.62
C LYS A 135 15.87 -7.03 10.68
N ALA A 136 17.15 -6.97 11.04
CA ALA A 136 18.01 -8.13 11.17
C ALA A 136 17.50 -9.11 12.24
N GLY A 137 17.02 -8.62 13.38
CA GLY A 137 16.39 -9.46 14.40
C GLY A 137 15.10 -10.14 13.90
N SER A 138 14.32 -9.43 13.09
CA SER A 138 13.09 -9.96 12.49
C SER A 138 13.39 -10.98 11.39
N GLU A 139 14.39 -10.73 10.54
CA GLU A 139 14.90 -11.65 9.52
C GLU A 139 15.51 -12.91 10.14
N PHE A 140 16.17 -12.82 11.31
CA PHE A 140 16.65 -14.00 12.02
C PHE A 140 15.51 -14.92 12.49
N LEU A 141 14.42 -14.33 13.00
CA LEU A 141 13.27 -15.11 13.52
C LEU A 141 12.35 -15.63 12.41
N LEU A 142 12.18 -14.88 11.33
CA LEU A 142 11.16 -15.13 10.32
C LEU A 142 11.72 -15.39 8.91
N GLY A 143 13.02 -15.20 8.69
CA GLY A 143 13.69 -15.46 7.40
C GLY A 143 13.02 -14.75 6.22
N ASN A 144 12.97 -15.45 5.08
CA ASN A 144 12.33 -15.00 3.84
C ASN A 144 10.79 -14.92 3.94
N LEU A 145 10.20 -15.13 5.12
CA LEU A 145 8.78 -14.91 5.34
C LEU A 145 8.42 -13.44 5.45
N LEU A 146 9.38 -12.56 5.75
CA LEU A 146 9.12 -11.11 5.82
C LEU A 146 9.23 -10.40 4.47
N ASP A 147 9.77 -11.07 3.45
CA ASP A 147 9.87 -10.50 2.12
C ASP A 147 8.48 -10.34 1.51
N ALA A 148 8.06 -9.09 1.29
CA ALA A 148 6.76 -8.76 0.71
C ALA A 148 6.53 -9.35 -0.69
N ASN A 149 7.61 -9.71 -1.39
CA ASN A 149 7.55 -10.33 -2.71
C ASN A 149 7.54 -11.87 -2.66
N SER A 150 7.64 -12.46 -1.47
CA SER A 150 7.70 -13.89 -1.24
C SER A 150 6.35 -14.45 -0.82
N PHE A 151 6.08 -15.72 -1.16
CA PHE A 151 4.96 -16.49 -0.61
C PHE A 151 4.98 -16.55 0.92
N GLY A 152 6.17 -16.41 1.51
CA GLY A 152 6.35 -16.45 2.94
C GLY A 152 5.61 -15.33 3.69
N PHE A 153 5.36 -14.19 3.04
CA PHE A 153 4.62 -13.08 3.63
C PHE A 153 3.18 -13.43 4.00
N ILE A 154 2.57 -14.38 3.28
CA ILE A 154 1.23 -14.89 3.59
C ILE A 154 1.21 -15.54 4.98
N PHE A 155 2.28 -16.25 5.36
CA PHE A 155 2.39 -16.88 6.68
C PHE A 155 2.81 -15.89 7.78
N ALA A 156 3.60 -14.87 7.43
CA ALA A 156 3.97 -13.81 8.36
C ALA A 156 2.80 -12.86 8.66
N PHE A 157 1.86 -12.66 7.74
CA PHE A 157 0.80 -11.67 7.87
C PHE A 157 -0.10 -11.86 9.09
N PRO A 158 -0.62 -13.07 9.43
CA PRO A 158 -1.40 -13.28 10.65
C PRO A 158 -0.64 -12.91 11.93
N ILE A 159 0.66 -13.19 11.95
CA ILE A 159 1.54 -12.85 13.06
C ILE A 159 1.67 -11.32 13.11
N ILE A 160 2.00 -10.66 12.00
CA ILE A 160 2.10 -9.19 11.94
C ILE A 160 0.80 -8.53 12.40
N LEU A 161 -0.35 -9.02 11.95
CA LEU A 161 -1.66 -8.49 12.35
C LEU A 161 -1.94 -8.69 13.84
N SER A 162 -1.58 -9.85 14.40
CA SER A 162 -1.71 -10.14 15.83
C SER A 162 -0.86 -9.18 16.67
N GLN A 163 0.36 -8.89 16.21
CA GLN A 163 1.27 -7.95 16.84
C GLN A 163 0.73 -6.51 16.75
N LEU A 164 0.16 -6.12 15.61
CA LEU A 164 -0.48 -4.82 15.42
C LEU A 164 -1.66 -4.65 16.40
N LEU A 165 -2.52 -5.67 16.53
CA LEU A 165 -3.64 -5.64 17.48
C LEU A 165 -3.15 -5.57 18.94
N MET A 166 -2.07 -6.28 19.27
CA MET A 166 -1.45 -6.24 20.59
C MET A 166 -0.80 -4.88 20.89
N PHE A 167 -0.26 -4.20 19.88
CA PHE A 167 0.29 -2.85 19.99
C PHE A 167 -0.80 -1.80 20.27
N LEU A 168 -2.05 -2.04 19.84
CA LEU A 168 -3.19 -1.19 20.19
C LEU A 168 -3.64 -1.39 21.64
N ALA A 169 -3.49 -2.60 22.20
CA ALA A 169 -3.93 -2.98 23.54
C ALA A 169 -3.56 -2.02 24.71
N PRO A 170 -2.37 -1.38 24.78
CA PRO A 170 -2.05 -0.43 25.85
C PRO A 170 -2.96 0.81 25.89
N GLY A 171 -3.62 1.17 24.79
CA GLY A 171 -4.54 2.32 24.72
C GLY A 171 -5.97 2.05 25.17
N LEU A 172 -6.29 0.82 25.63
CA LEU A 172 -7.65 0.37 25.88
C LEU A 172 -7.98 0.17 27.37
N GLU A 173 -9.28 0.18 27.70
CA GLU A 173 -9.73 -0.17 29.04
C GLU A 173 -9.46 -1.65 29.36
N LYS A 174 -9.27 -1.96 30.65
CA LYS A 174 -8.95 -3.33 31.13
C LYS A 174 -9.99 -4.38 30.69
N SER A 175 -11.25 -3.97 30.60
CA SER A 175 -12.38 -4.80 30.14
C SER A 175 -12.32 -5.07 28.62
N GLU A 176 -11.80 -4.12 27.84
CA GLU A 176 -11.69 -4.20 26.39
C GLU A 176 -10.45 -5.00 25.95
N LYS A 177 -9.36 -4.93 26.72
CA LYS A 177 -8.14 -5.70 26.48
C LYS A 177 -8.38 -7.21 26.39
N LYS A 178 -9.33 -7.74 27.16
CA LYS A 178 -9.71 -9.17 27.10
C LYS A 178 -10.28 -9.56 25.73
N TRP A 179 -11.03 -8.66 25.10
CA TRP A 179 -11.60 -8.90 23.77
C TRP A 179 -10.54 -8.95 22.68
N ILE A 180 -9.48 -8.12 22.77
CA ILE A 180 -8.34 -8.20 21.84
C ILE A 180 -7.70 -9.59 21.88
N PHE A 181 -7.46 -10.15 23.06
CA PHE A 181 -6.87 -11.49 23.19
C PHE A 181 -7.75 -12.60 22.60
N ILE A 182 -9.07 -12.47 22.65
CA ILE A 182 -10.01 -13.42 22.02
C ILE A 182 -10.04 -13.22 20.49
N THR A 183 -9.89 -11.98 20.03
CA THR A 183 -9.89 -11.64 18.60
C THR A 183 -8.67 -12.17 17.85
N ILE A 184 -7.49 -12.23 18.47
CA ILE A 184 -6.24 -12.69 17.83
C ILE A 184 -6.35 -14.10 17.20
N PRO A 185 -6.76 -15.16 17.93
CA PRO A 185 -6.90 -16.49 17.33
C PRO A 185 -8.01 -16.57 16.28
N ILE A 186 -9.08 -15.77 16.44
CA ILE A 186 -10.18 -15.69 15.46
C ILE A 186 -9.69 -15.05 14.16
N ALA A 187 -8.94 -13.96 14.24
CA ALA A 187 -8.32 -13.28 13.10
C ALA A 187 -7.42 -14.27 12.33
N THR A 188 -6.52 -14.94 13.05
CA THR A 188 -5.63 -15.96 12.46
C THR A 188 -6.42 -17.07 11.74
N LEU A 189 -7.48 -17.59 12.37
CA LEU A 189 -8.34 -18.61 11.76
C LEU A 189 -9.07 -18.07 10.51
N LEU A 190 -9.51 -16.81 10.56
CA LEU A 190 -10.24 -16.16 9.48
C LEU A 190 -9.32 -15.87 8.29
N PHE A 191 -8.06 -15.49 8.52
CA PHE A 191 -7.04 -15.36 7.49
C PHE A 191 -6.76 -16.69 6.78
N VAL A 192 -6.55 -17.77 7.56
CA VAL A 192 -6.36 -19.12 7.00
C VAL A 192 -7.60 -19.55 6.22
N GLY A 193 -8.79 -19.25 6.74
CA GLY A 193 -10.06 -19.46 6.05
C GLY A 193 -10.17 -18.67 4.74
N GLY A 194 -9.71 -17.43 4.72
CA GLY A 194 -9.66 -16.58 3.53
C GLY A 194 -8.66 -17.08 2.48
N ALA A 195 -7.48 -17.52 2.90
CA ALA A 195 -6.49 -18.15 2.03
C ALA A 195 -7.01 -19.47 1.44
N ALA A 196 -7.70 -20.28 2.26
CA ALA A 196 -8.35 -21.50 1.80
C ALA A 196 -9.49 -21.20 0.81
N PHE A 197 -10.32 -20.19 1.10
CA PHE A 197 -11.37 -19.74 0.18
C PHE A 197 -10.78 -19.25 -1.15
N ALA A 198 -9.68 -18.50 -1.11
CA ALA A 198 -8.97 -18.04 -2.30
C ALA A 198 -8.52 -19.21 -3.17
N TYR A 199 -7.92 -20.22 -2.55
CA TYR A 199 -7.38 -21.38 -3.26
C TYR A 199 -8.47 -22.34 -3.77
N PHE A 200 -9.43 -22.72 -2.92
CA PHE A 200 -10.41 -23.77 -3.25
C PHE A 200 -11.65 -23.27 -3.96
N VAL A 201 -12.05 -22.00 -3.78
CA VAL A 201 -13.28 -21.46 -4.38
C VAL A 201 -12.95 -20.45 -5.47
N MET A 202 -12.00 -19.55 -5.23
CA MET A 202 -11.76 -18.43 -6.13
C MET A 202 -10.88 -18.80 -7.34
N LEU A 203 -9.76 -19.49 -7.15
CA LEU A 203 -8.93 -19.96 -8.26
C LEU A 203 -9.68 -20.79 -9.31
N PRO A 204 -10.51 -21.80 -8.95
CA PRO A 204 -11.23 -22.57 -9.97
C PRO A 204 -12.28 -21.74 -10.73
N VAL A 205 -12.70 -20.58 -10.20
CA VAL A 205 -13.59 -19.65 -10.92
C VAL A 205 -12.78 -18.68 -11.79
N ALA A 206 -11.67 -18.15 -11.28
CA ALA A 206 -10.91 -17.11 -11.95
C ALA A 206 -10.01 -17.63 -13.09
N ILE A 207 -9.38 -18.80 -12.93
CA ILE A 207 -8.44 -19.34 -13.93
C ILE A 207 -9.13 -19.68 -15.26
N PRO A 208 -10.27 -20.39 -15.29
CA PRO A 208 -10.99 -20.67 -16.54
C PRO A 208 -11.44 -19.39 -17.25
N TYR A 209 -11.77 -18.36 -16.48
CA TYR A 209 -12.14 -17.05 -17.02
C TYR A 209 -10.95 -16.37 -17.71
N LEU A 210 -9.76 -16.43 -17.09
CA LEU A 210 -8.54 -15.81 -17.61
C LEU A 210 -8.01 -16.49 -18.88
N ILE A 211 -8.08 -17.83 -18.95
CA ILE A 211 -7.55 -18.60 -20.10
C ILE A 211 -8.45 -18.56 -21.35
N ASN A 212 -9.77 -18.43 -21.15
CA ASN A 212 -10.77 -18.38 -22.23
C ASN A 212 -11.21 -16.94 -22.53
N PHE A 213 -10.48 -15.95 -22.04
CA PHE A 213 -10.83 -14.54 -22.21
C PHE A 213 -10.88 -14.19 -23.70
N LEU A 214 -12.05 -13.71 -24.17
CA LEU A 214 -12.35 -13.37 -25.56
C LEU A 214 -12.26 -14.54 -26.57
N GLY A 215 -12.30 -15.79 -26.12
CA GLY A 215 -12.32 -16.96 -27.02
C GLY A 215 -10.98 -17.25 -27.71
N VAL A 216 -9.90 -16.59 -27.30
CA VAL A 216 -8.54 -16.88 -27.75
C VAL A 216 -7.89 -17.79 -26.70
N PRO A 217 -7.54 -19.05 -27.01
CA PRO A 217 -6.89 -19.92 -26.05
C PRO A 217 -5.50 -19.37 -25.73
N THR A 218 -5.34 -18.82 -24.52
CA THR A 218 -4.05 -18.29 -24.06
C THR A 218 -3.37 -19.29 -23.14
N THR A 219 -2.08 -19.55 -23.37
CA THR A 219 -1.27 -20.37 -22.46
C THR A 219 -0.74 -19.49 -21.34
N PRO A 220 -1.11 -19.73 -20.06
CA PRO A 220 -0.63 -18.91 -18.96
C PRO A 220 0.89 -19.08 -18.80
N ARG A 221 1.63 -17.96 -18.80
CA ARG A 221 3.05 -17.96 -18.43
C ARG A 221 3.17 -18.31 -16.95
N LEU A 222 4.11 -19.18 -16.59
CA LEU A 222 4.31 -19.65 -15.21
C LEU A 222 4.46 -18.47 -14.22
N LEU A 223 5.25 -17.47 -14.57
CA LEU A 223 5.46 -16.29 -13.73
C LEU A 223 4.17 -15.47 -13.52
N SER A 224 3.34 -15.32 -14.57
CA SER A 224 2.07 -14.60 -14.49
C SER A 224 1.04 -15.37 -13.66
N TYR A 225 1.00 -16.70 -13.82
CA TYR A 225 0.14 -17.58 -13.04
C TYR A 225 0.49 -17.56 -11.55
N VAL A 226 1.78 -17.69 -11.23
CA VAL A 226 2.28 -17.63 -9.85
C VAL A 226 1.96 -16.27 -9.23
N LYS A 227 2.32 -15.16 -9.88
CA LYS A 227 2.04 -13.82 -9.37
C LYS A 227 0.55 -13.58 -9.13
N PHE A 228 -0.30 -13.97 -10.07
CA PHE A 228 -1.76 -13.86 -9.90
C PHE A 228 -2.25 -14.69 -8.72
N THR A 229 -1.82 -15.95 -8.64
CA THR A 229 -2.21 -16.87 -7.56
C THR A 229 -1.78 -16.34 -6.20
N THR A 230 -0.53 -15.90 -6.04
CA THR A 230 -0.01 -15.32 -4.80
C THR A 230 -0.76 -14.06 -4.42
N ASN A 231 -0.96 -13.12 -5.35
CA ASN A 231 -1.69 -11.89 -5.09
C ASN A 231 -3.14 -12.15 -4.70
N LEU A 232 -3.82 -13.07 -5.40
CA LEU A 232 -5.20 -13.44 -5.11
C LEU A 232 -5.33 -14.04 -3.72
N ILE A 233 -4.49 -15.02 -3.37
CA ILE A 233 -4.51 -15.67 -2.05
C ILE A 233 -4.23 -14.65 -0.96
N PHE A 234 -3.18 -13.84 -1.12
CA PHE A 234 -2.79 -12.86 -0.12
C PHE A 234 -3.89 -11.82 0.12
N TRP A 235 -4.31 -11.10 -0.92
CA TRP A 235 -5.24 -9.98 -0.75
C TRP A 235 -6.64 -10.43 -0.35
N LEU A 236 -7.08 -11.61 -0.80
CA LEU A 236 -8.37 -12.14 -0.36
C LEU A 236 -8.30 -12.60 1.11
N ALA A 237 -7.20 -13.23 1.54
CA ALA A 237 -6.98 -13.56 2.95
C ALA A 237 -6.94 -12.31 3.83
N VAL A 238 -6.28 -11.23 3.38
CA VAL A 238 -6.34 -9.91 4.04
C VAL A 238 -7.76 -9.35 4.06
N GLY A 239 -8.52 -9.49 2.97
CA GLY A 239 -9.92 -9.08 2.90
C GLY A 239 -10.81 -9.80 3.92
N PHE A 240 -10.50 -11.06 4.23
CA PHE A 240 -11.18 -11.83 5.26
C PHE A 240 -10.95 -11.29 6.69
N GLU A 241 -9.96 -10.42 6.91
CA GLU A 241 -9.75 -9.75 8.21
C GLU A 241 -10.67 -8.53 8.40
N LEU A 242 -11.30 -8.02 7.34
CA LEU A 242 -12.21 -6.87 7.43
C LEU A 242 -13.34 -7.05 8.46
N PRO A 243 -14.04 -8.20 8.54
CA PRO A 243 -15.14 -8.38 9.48
C PRO A 243 -14.70 -8.26 10.94
N ILE A 244 -13.51 -8.77 11.27
CA ILE A 244 -13.00 -8.73 12.64
C ILE A 244 -12.41 -7.37 13.00
N VAL A 245 -11.73 -6.71 12.05
CA VAL A 245 -11.23 -5.33 12.22
C VAL A 245 -12.39 -4.37 12.46
N VAL A 246 -13.45 -4.48 11.66
CA VAL A 246 -14.65 -3.65 11.82
C VAL A 246 -15.39 -3.97 13.13
N PHE A 247 -15.46 -5.23 13.54
CA PHE A 247 -15.99 -5.62 14.86
C PHE A 247 -15.23 -4.94 16.00
N ALA A 248 -13.89 -5.01 15.98
CA ALA A 248 -13.04 -4.37 16.99
C ALA A 248 -13.25 -2.84 17.01
N LEU A 249 -13.21 -2.19 15.84
CA LEU A 249 -13.45 -0.75 15.72
C LEU A 249 -14.85 -0.33 16.18
N ALA A 250 -15.87 -1.14 15.91
CA ALA A 250 -17.24 -0.90 16.37
C ALA A 250 -17.34 -1.02 17.90
N LYS A 251 -16.62 -1.98 18.51
CA LYS A 251 -16.59 -2.15 19.97
C LYS A 251 -16.01 -0.93 20.68
N PHE A 252 -14.95 -0.34 20.13
CA PHE A 252 -14.33 0.90 20.65
C PHE A 252 -15.11 2.18 20.31
N ARG A 253 -16.33 2.05 19.76
CA ARG A 253 -17.16 3.17 19.29
C ARG A 253 -16.46 4.07 18.27
N LEU A 254 -15.42 3.56 17.62
CA LEU A 254 -14.72 4.22 16.52
C LEU A 254 -15.47 4.05 15.20
N VAL A 255 -16.42 3.12 15.09
CA VAL A 255 -17.23 2.93 13.88
C VAL A 255 -18.67 2.63 14.29
N THR A 256 -19.64 3.16 13.54
CA THR A 256 -21.07 2.85 13.74
C THR A 256 -21.61 2.09 12.51
N PRO A 257 -22.40 1.01 12.68
CA PRO A 257 -22.98 0.25 11.58
C PRO A 257 -23.78 1.11 10.60
N LYS A 258 -24.54 2.08 11.14
CA LYS A 258 -25.30 3.06 10.34
C LYS A 258 -24.40 3.90 9.43
N THR A 259 -23.20 4.26 9.91
CA THR A 259 -22.21 5.02 9.14
C THR A 259 -21.62 4.17 8.03
N LEU A 260 -21.31 2.90 8.31
CA LEU A 260 -20.84 1.95 7.30
C LEU A 260 -21.89 1.78 6.19
N LEU A 261 -23.14 1.47 6.55
CA LEU A 261 -24.23 1.33 5.58
C LEU A 261 -24.44 2.58 4.72
N LYS A 262 -24.32 3.79 5.29
CA LYS A 262 -24.42 5.04 4.53
C LYS A 262 -23.29 5.22 3.51
N GLN A 263 -22.12 4.62 3.77
CA GLN A 263 -20.91 4.75 2.96
C GLN A 263 -20.68 3.57 1.99
N TRP A 264 -21.69 2.76 1.72
CA TRP A 264 -21.59 1.60 0.82
C TRP A 264 -21.01 1.93 -0.56
N ARG A 265 -21.31 3.13 -1.12
CA ARG A 265 -20.77 3.59 -2.41
C ARG A 265 -19.24 3.74 -2.38
N ILE A 266 -18.70 4.22 -1.26
CA ILE A 266 -17.25 4.37 -1.08
C ILE A 266 -16.61 2.99 -0.95
N ALA A 267 -17.26 2.07 -0.22
CA ALA A 267 -16.78 0.69 -0.10
C ALA A 267 -16.68 0.00 -1.47
N ILE A 268 -17.67 0.16 -2.35
CA ILE A 268 -17.61 -0.40 -3.70
C ILE A 268 -16.42 0.14 -4.50
N VAL A 269 -16.16 1.45 -4.43
CA VAL A 269 -15.01 2.05 -5.14
C VAL A 269 -13.69 1.50 -4.59
N LEU A 270 -13.54 1.39 -3.26
CA LEU A 270 -12.35 0.80 -2.65
C LEU A 270 -12.17 -0.67 -3.04
N ILE A 271 -13.25 -1.44 -3.03
CA ILE A 271 -13.22 -2.85 -3.44
C ILE A 271 -12.86 -2.98 -4.93
N ALA A 272 -13.32 -2.07 -5.78
CA ALA A 272 -12.94 -2.04 -7.20
C ALA A 272 -11.45 -1.72 -7.40
N VAL A 273 -10.93 -0.74 -6.66
CA VAL A 273 -9.49 -0.40 -6.68
C VAL A 273 -8.64 -1.58 -6.22
N MET A 274 -9.08 -2.27 -5.17
CA MET A 274 -8.43 -3.49 -4.69
C MET A 274 -8.47 -4.61 -5.72
N ALA A 275 -9.63 -4.88 -6.31
CA ALA A 275 -9.77 -5.88 -7.35
C ALA A 275 -8.84 -5.58 -8.53
N ALA A 276 -8.78 -4.32 -8.98
CA ALA A 276 -7.89 -3.89 -10.06
C ALA A 276 -6.39 -4.05 -9.73
N ALA A 277 -5.99 -3.92 -8.46
CA ALA A 277 -4.61 -4.16 -8.03
C ALA A 277 -4.25 -5.66 -7.97
N ILE A 278 -5.24 -6.52 -7.73
CA ILE A 278 -5.05 -7.98 -7.61
C ILE A 278 -5.06 -8.64 -8.99
N THR A 279 -5.99 -8.24 -9.87
CA THR A 279 -6.14 -8.82 -11.20
C THR A 279 -5.05 -8.33 -12.16
N PRO A 280 -4.39 -9.21 -12.93
CA PRO A 280 -3.43 -8.80 -13.95
C PRO A 280 -4.08 -8.11 -15.15
N THR A 281 -5.40 -8.28 -15.32
CA THR A 281 -6.19 -7.75 -16.43
C THR A 281 -7.15 -6.69 -15.91
N ILE A 282 -7.25 -5.57 -16.63
CA ILE A 282 -8.21 -4.50 -16.31
C ILE A 282 -9.53 -4.77 -17.04
N ASP A 283 -10.15 -5.92 -16.78
CA ASP A 283 -11.41 -6.31 -17.42
C ASP A 283 -12.58 -6.30 -16.39
N PRO A 284 -13.75 -5.73 -16.72
CA PRO A 284 -14.82 -5.53 -15.75
C PRO A 284 -15.37 -6.83 -15.14
N VAL A 285 -15.28 -7.95 -15.84
CA VAL A 285 -15.91 -9.20 -15.40
C VAL A 285 -15.00 -9.95 -14.42
N ASN A 286 -13.71 -10.11 -14.72
CA ASN A 286 -12.74 -10.69 -13.80
C ASN A 286 -12.63 -9.83 -12.53
N MET A 287 -12.65 -8.50 -12.68
CA MET A 287 -12.75 -7.61 -11.53
C MET A 287 -14.03 -7.86 -10.73
N ALA A 288 -15.20 -7.93 -11.37
CA ALA A 288 -16.46 -8.17 -10.68
C ALA A 288 -16.50 -9.50 -9.92
N ILE A 289 -15.88 -10.55 -10.48
CA ILE A 289 -15.71 -11.85 -9.81
C ILE A 289 -15.00 -11.65 -8.47
N LEU A 290 -13.89 -10.89 -8.42
CA LEU A 290 -13.16 -10.59 -7.18
C LEU A 290 -13.87 -9.59 -6.27
N MET A 291 -14.60 -8.64 -6.84
CA MET A 291 -15.36 -7.66 -6.06
C MET A 291 -16.48 -8.32 -5.26
N LEU A 292 -17.09 -9.38 -5.79
CA LEU A 292 -18.23 -10.06 -5.16
C LEU A 292 -17.91 -10.60 -3.75
N PRO A 293 -16.89 -11.45 -3.52
CA PRO A 293 -16.57 -11.92 -2.17
C PRO A 293 -16.11 -10.78 -1.26
N LEU A 294 -15.36 -9.80 -1.76
CA LEU A 294 -14.93 -8.64 -0.95
C LEU A 294 -16.13 -7.79 -0.50
N PHE A 295 -17.13 -7.62 -1.36
CA PHE A 295 -18.36 -6.92 -1.01
C PHE A 295 -19.20 -7.72 -0.02
N LEU A 296 -19.28 -9.05 -0.16
CA LEU A 296 -19.93 -9.93 0.81
C LEU A 296 -19.24 -9.87 2.18
N LEU A 297 -17.91 -9.85 2.23
CA LEU A 297 -17.15 -9.66 3.47
C LEU A 297 -17.42 -8.29 4.09
N TYR A 298 -17.57 -7.24 3.28
CA TYR A 298 -17.97 -5.93 3.77
C TYR A 298 -19.37 -5.95 4.39
N LEU A 299 -20.36 -6.60 3.75
CA LEU A 299 -21.70 -6.80 4.33
C LEU A 299 -21.64 -7.60 5.65
N LEU A 300 -20.85 -8.67 5.69
CA LEU A 300 -20.62 -9.47 6.89
C LEU A 300 -19.98 -8.63 8.01
N SER A 301 -19.05 -7.73 7.67
CA SER A 301 -18.43 -6.83 8.63
C SER A 301 -19.44 -5.88 9.29
N ILE A 302 -20.44 -5.41 8.53
CA ILE A 302 -21.52 -4.57 9.05
C ILE A 302 -22.37 -5.36 10.03
N LEU A 303 -22.67 -6.63 9.74
CA LEU A 303 -23.42 -7.50 10.63
C LEU A 303 -22.70 -7.68 11.98
N PHE A 304 -21.40 -7.95 11.96
CA PHE A 304 -20.61 -8.04 13.19
C PHE A 304 -20.54 -6.70 13.94
N ALA A 305 -20.48 -5.57 13.23
CA ALA A 305 -20.53 -4.26 13.87
C ALA A 305 -21.83 -4.03 14.66
N PHE A 306 -22.98 -4.55 14.18
CA PHE A 306 -24.24 -4.49 14.93
C PHE A 306 -24.18 -5.30 16.22
N ILE A 307 -23.57 -6.48 16.17
CA ILE A 307 -23.40 -7.37 17.32
C ILE A 307 -22.44 -6.74 18.35
N ALA A 308 -21.38 -6.06 17.89
CA ALA A 308 -20.38 -5.46 18.77
C ALA A 308 -20.93 -4.34 19.68
N ILE A 309 -21.86 -3.53 19.16
CA ILE A 309 -22.42 -2.37 19.86
C ILE A 309 -23.44 -2.75 20.93
N ARG A 310 -24.05 -3.94 20.80
CA ARG A 310 -24.96 -4.48 21.81
C ARG A 310 -24.19 -5.02 23.01
#